data_AF-A0A1B6FNU0-F1
#
_entry.id   AF-A0A1B6FNU0-F1
#
_cell.length_a   1.000
_cell.length_b   1.000
_cell.length_c   1.000
_cell.angle_alpha   90.00
_cell.angle_beta   90.00
_cell.angle_gamma   90.00
#
_symmetry.space_group_name_H-M   'P 1'
#
loop_
_entity.id
_entity.type
_entity.pdbx_description
1 polymer ?
#
loop_
_entity_poly.entity_id
_entity_poly.type
_entity_poly.pdbx_seq_one_letter_code
_entity_poly.pdbx_strand_id
1 'polypeptide(L)'
;NVERVHAEINENRRLTVRELEEDLGIPKSSVCNILHEDLKMNRVSAKFVPRLLTEDQKNCRLEIAQDNLDLIKSDPGLFKKVITGDESWVYGYDPETKAQSSQWKTREEQRPKKARQSRSNVKTMLTVFFDQDGVVHHEYAPRGQTVNKEYYLEVLRRLRDAVRRKRPELWTSRDWILHHDNAPAHSSNLIQRFLVKHDINQLQQPPYSPDIAPCDFWLFPKLKIPLKGKRFDDVEQIKQNATKDLLAIPQNEFKEWLVEGSTLKGTRLP
;
A
#
# COMPACT_ATOMS: atom_id res chain seq x y z
N ASN A 1 26.27 -34.35 14.91
CA ASN A 1 25.17 -34.10 13.95
C ASN A 1 24.56 -32.71 14.10
N VAL A 2 24.14 -32.28 15.29
CA VAL A 2 23.59 -30.92 15.51
C VAL A 2 24.55 -29.82 15.01
N GLU A 3 25.81 -29.84 15.42
CA GLU A 3 26.81 -28.84 15.00
C GLU A 3 27.05 -28.83 13.49
N ARG A 4 27.05 -30.02 12.85
CA ARG A 4 27.21 -30.15 11.39
C ARG A 4 26.04 -29.49 10.64
N VAL A 5 24.81 -29.78 11.06
CA VAL A 5 23.60 -29.15 10.48
C VAL A 5 23.59 -27.64 10.75
N HIS A 6 24.03 -27.20 11.93
CA HIS A 6 24.10 -25.78 12.27
C HIS A 6 25.13 -25.01 11.44
N ALA A 7 26.31 -25.59 11.21
CA ALA A 7 27.34 -25.00 10.36
C ALA A 7 26.81 -24.80 8.92
N GLU A 8 26.25 -25.85 8.33
CA GLU A 8 25.74 -25.85 6.96
C GLU A 8 24.61 -24.81 6.77
N ILE A 9 23.70 -24.72 7.73
CA ILE A 9 22.59 -23.76 7.69
C ILE A 9 23.04 -22.31 7.92
N ASN A 10 24.08 -22.09 8.72
CA ASN A 10 24.65 -20.75 8.88
C ASN A 10 25.36 -20.27 7.61
N GLU A 11 25.96 -21.17 6.85
CA GLU A 11 26.51 -20.87 5.53
C GLU A 11 25.40 -20.60 4.51
N ASN A 12 24.38 -21.48 4.44
CA ASN A 12 23.26 -21.33 3.52
C ASN A 12 21.90 -21.66 4.16
N ARG A 13 21.21 -20.62 4.64
CA ARG A 13 19.86 -20.72 5.25
C ARG A 13 18.74 -21.17 4.30
N ARG A 14 19.02 -21.39 3.01
CA ARG A 14 18.00 -21.80 2.02
C ARG A 14 17.96 -23.31 1.80
N LEU A 15 18.97 -24.05 2.24
CA LEU A 15 19.07 -25.50 2.08
C LEU A 15 17.80 -26.20 2.58
N THR A 16 17.27 -27.10 1.78
CA THR A 16 16.16 -27.97 2.10
C THR A 16 16.62 -29.10 3.02
N VAL A 17 15.68 -29.71 3.72
CA VAL A 17 15.96 -30.89 4.55
C VAL A 17 16.53 -32.04 3.69
N ARG A 18 16.16 -32.11 2.40
CA ARG A 18 16.70 -33.12 1.47
C ARG A 18 18.16 -32.84 1.10
N GLU A 19 18.49 -31.60 0.76
CA GLU A 19 19.88 -31.21 0.49
C GLU A 19 20.76 -31.48 1.71
N LEU A 20 20.32 -31.09 2.92
CA LEU A 20 21.05 -31.41 4.16
C LEU A 20 21.20 -32.92 4.43
N GLU A 21 20.21 -33.73 4.06
CA GLU A 21 20.27 -35.18 4.19
C GLU A 21 21.32 -35.76 3.24
N GLU A 22 21.31 -35.32 1.98
CA GLU A 22 22.24 -35.73 0.93
C GLU A 22 23.68 -35.28 1.24
N ASP A 23 23.87 -34.01 1.64
CA ASP A 23 25.17 -33.41 1.89
C ASP A 23 25.83 -33.95 3.17
N LEU A 24 25.04 -34.19 4.22
CA LEU A 24 25.57 -34.62 5.52
C LEU A 24 25.46 -36.12 5.76
N GLY A 25 24.74 -36.86 4.92
CA GLY A 25 24.43 -38.27 5.10
C GLY A 25 23.56 -38.54 6.34
N ILE A 26 22.78 -37.54 6.78
CA ILE A 26 21.95 -37.62 7.99
C ILE A 26 20.50 -37.89 7.56
N PRO A 27 19.81 -38.89 8.14
CA PRO A 27 18.42 -39.16 7.79
C PRO A 27 17.53 -37.92 7.94
N LYS A 28 16.64 -37.70 6.97
CA LYS A 28 15.71 -36.58 6.92
C LYS A 28 14.98 -36.30 8.24
N SER A 29 14.51 -37.35 8.92
CA SER A 29 13.82 -37.23 10.22
C SER A 29 14.71 -36.60 11.28
N SER A 30 15.98 -36.99 11.31
CA SER A 30 16.98 -36.45 12.24
C SER A 30 17.31 -35.01 11.88
N VAL A 31 17.45 -34.65 10.60
CA VAL A 31 17.64 -33.26 10.18
C VAL A 31 16.44 -32.39 10.57
N CYS A 32 15.20 -32.87 10.37
CA CYS A 32 13.99 -32.16 10.81
C CYS A 32 13.99 -31.93 12.33
N ASN A 33 14.29 -32.97 13.13
CA ASN A 33 14.34 -32.85 14.58
C ASN A 33 15.42 -31.85 15.01
N ILE A 34 16.60 -31.91 14.41
CA ILE A 34 17.68 -30.97 14.73
C ILE A 34 17.26 -29.52 14.41
N LEU A 35 16.68 -29.27 13.24
CA LEU A 35 16.25 -27.92 12.87
C LEU A 35 15.18 -27.36 13.81
N HIS A 36 14.16 -28.15 14.14
CA HIS A 36 13.01 -27.68 14.92
C HIS A 36 13.23 -27.75 16.43
N GLU A 37 13.81 -28.83 16.94
CA GLU A 37 13.93 -29.07 18.38
C GLU A 37 15.26 -28.59 18.96
N ASP A 38 16.38 -28.82 18.28
CA ASP A 38 17.69 -28.43 18.81
C ASP A 38 18.02 -26.97 18.46
N LEU A 39 17.83 -26.57 17.20
CA LEU A 39 18.17 -25.22 16.70
C LEU A 39 17.01 -24.22 16.80
N LYS A 40 15.80 -24.68 17.15
CA LYS A 40 14.58 -23.85 17.25
C LYS A 40 14.31 -22.98 16.01
N MET A 41 14.65 -23.50 14.84
CA MET A 41 14.49 -22.81 13.56
C MET A 41 13.13 -23.14 12.93
N ASN A 42 12.57 -22.17 12.22
CA ASN A 42 11.37 -22.35 11.42
C ASN A 42 11.67 -21.98 9.97
N ARG A 43 11.25 -22.83 9.02
CA ARG A 43 11.34 -22.49 7.60
C ARG A 43 10.21 -21.53 7.24
N VAL A 44 10.55 -20.29 6.93
CA VAL A 44 9.60 -19.26 6.49
C VAL A 44 9.92 -18.83 5.05
N SER A 45 8.91 -18.39 4.32
CA SER A 45 9.13 -17.75 3.02
C SER A 45 9.57 -16.30 3.23
N ALA A 46 10.54 -15.84 2.44
CA ALA A 46 10.91 -14.43 2.43
C ALA A 46 9.71 -13.57 2.00
N LYS A 47 9.52 -12.43 2.67
CA LYS A 47 8.52 -11.44 2.26
C LYS A 47 9.05 -10.66 1.06
N PHE A 48 8.23 -10.54 0.01
CA PHE A 48 8.54 -9.64 -1.10
C PHE A 48 8.28 -8.20 -0.65
N VAL A 49 9.32 -7.39 -0.60
CA VAL A 49 9.24 -5.96 -0.29
C VAL A 49 9.48 -5.14 -1.57
N PRO A 50 8.84 -3.96 -1.72
CA PRO A 50 9.00 -3.13 -2.92
C PRO A 50 10.46 -2.76 -3.22
N ARG A 51 11.28 -2.57 -2.19
CA ARG A 51 12.69 -2.22 -2.29
C ARG A 51 13.46 -2.65 -1.05
N LEU A 52 14.71 -3.09 -1.23
CA LEU A 52 15.67 -3.19 -0.12
C LEU A 52 16.23 -1.80 0.15
N LEU A 53 15.97 -1.29 1.34
CA LEU A 53 16.38 0.06 1.73
C LEU A 53 17.85 0.09 2.13
N THR A 54 18.53 1.16 1.75
CA THR A 54 19.85 1.50 2.30
C THR A 54 19.73 1.94 3.75
N GLU A 55 20.83 1.95 4.49
CA GLU A 55 20.81 2.39 5.89
C GLU A 55 20.37 3.84 6.02
N ASP A 56 20.85 4.73 5.15
CA ASP A 56 20.41 6.12 5.09
C ASP A 56 18.90 6.25 4.83
N GLN A 57 18.33 5.40 3.98
CA GLN A 57 16.89 5.38 3.73
C GLN A 57 16.09 4.93 4.96
N LYS A 58 16.60 3.97 5.73
CA LYS A 58 15.98 3.55 6.99
C LYS A 58 16.05 4.65 8.04
N ASN A 59 17.19 5.31 8.17
CA ASN A 59 17.38 6.42 9.11
C ASN A 59 16.46 7.60 8.77
N CYS A 60 16.41 8.00 7.50
CA CYS A 60 15.49 9.03 7.02
C CYS A 60 14.02 8.64 7.27
N ARG A 61 13.65 7.36 7.07
CA ARG A 61 12.32 6.88 7.41
C ARG A 61 12.02 7.00 8.90
N LEU A 62 12.97 6.62 9.77
CA LEU A 62 12.79 6.67 11.21
C LEU A 62 12.64 8.11 11.71
N GLU A 63 13.48 9.02 11.21
CA GLU A 63 13.45 10.45 11.55
C GLU A 63 12.09 11.07 11.20
N ILE A 64 11.66 10.95 9.93
CA ILE A 64 10.37 11.52 9.50
C ILE A 64 9.19 10.86 10.24
N ALA A 65 9.24 9.54 10.47
CA ALA A 65 8.19 8.87 11.23
C ALA A 65 8.12 9.35 12.69
N GLN A 66 9.28 9.63 13.31
CA GLN A 66 9.37 10.18 14.66
C GLN A 66 8.81 11.61 14.71
N ASP A 67 9.18 12.46 13.75
CA ASP A 67 8.65 13.82 13.63
C ASP A 67 7.13 13.82 13.45
N ASN A 68 6.61 12.97 12.56
CA ASN A 68 5.17 12.80 12.37
C ASN A 68 4.48 12.31 13.65
N LEU A 69 5.10 11.39 14.39
CA LEU A 69 4.58 10.90 15.66
C LEU A 69 4.52 12.01 16.72
N ASP A 70 5.52 12.88 16.77
CA ASP A 70 5.56 13.98 17.74
C ASP A 70 4.60 15.12 17.35
N LEU A 71 4.35 15.33 16.06
CA LEU A 71 3.25 16.17 15.56
C LEU A 71 1.89 15.61 16.01
N ILE A 72 1.67 14.30 15.89
CA ILE A 72 0.41 13.66 16.32
C ILE A 72 0.21 13.76 17.84
N LYS A 73 1.29 13.60 18.62
CA LYS A 73 1.21 13.75 20.09
C LYS A 73 0.92 15.18 20.52
N SER A 74 1.45 16.17 19.81
CA SER A 74 1.26 17.58 20.13
C SER A 74 -0.08 18.14 19.66
N ASP A 75 -0.61 17.65 18.53
CA ASP A 75 -1.95 17.97 18.05
C ASP A 75 -2.80 16.69 17.86
N PRO A 76 -3.59 16.28 18.87
CA PRO A 76 -4.52 15.16 18.74
C PRO A 76 -5.57 15.35 17.63
N GLY A 77 -5.77 16.58 17.15
CA GLY A 77 -6.64 16.93 16.04
C GLY A 77 -5.96 16.89 14.67
N LEU A 78 -4.66 16.61 14.59
CA LEU A 78 -3.86 16.69 13.34
C LEU A 78 -4.53 15.92 12.20
N PHE A 79 -4.91 14.67 12.45
CA PHE A 79 -5.52 13.79 11.45
C PHE A 79 -6.86 14.29 10.90
N LYS A 80 -7.57 15.14 11.65
CA LYS A 80 -8.82 15.75 11.18
C LYS A 80 -8.58 16.79 10.10
N LYS A 81 -7.34 17.30 10.02
CA LYS A 81 -6.89 18.33 9.08
C LYS A 81 -6.14 17.73 7.89
N VAL A 82 -5.73 16.47 7.96
CA VAL A 82 -4.97 15.81 6.91
C VAL A 82 -5.87 15.40 5.76
N ILE A 83 -5.54 15.88 4.56
CA ILE A 83 -6.09 15.41 3.29
C ILE A 83 -4.97 14.63 2.60
N THR A 84 -5.14 13.32 2.50
CA THR A 84 -4.18 12.41 1.89
C THR A 84 -4.60 12.06 0.48
N GLY A 85 -3.65 11.94 -0.44
CA GLY A 85 -3.94 11.48 -1.78
C GLY A 85 -2.76 10.86 -2.50
N ASP A 86 -3.10 10.06 -3.51
CA ASP A 86 -2.15 9.29 -4.31
C ASP A 86 -2.81 8.81 -5.62
N GLU A 87 -2.01 8.25 -6.51
CA GLU A 87 -2.41 7.70 -7.79
C GLU A 87 -2.39 6.18 -7.83
N SER A 88 -3.38 5.59 -8.51
CA SER A 88 -3.39 4.16 -8.76
C SER A 88 -3.92 3.78 -10.12
N TRP A 89 -3.30 2.76 -10.72
CA TRP A 89 -3.85 2.11 -11.90
C TRP A 89 -5.08 1.28 -11.54
N VAL A 90 -6.17 1.52 -12.27
CA VAL A 90 -7.36 0.67 -12.33
C VAL A 90 -7.41 0.01 -13.70
N TYR A 91 -7.63 -1.30 -13.72
CA TYR A 91 -7.50 -2.13 -14.92
C TYR A 91 -8.86 -2.59 -15.43
N GLY A 92 -8.98 -2.76 -16.75
CA GLY A 92 -10.14 -3.40 -17.38
C GLY A 92 -10.27 -4.88 -16.99
N TYR A 93 -9.19 -5.48 -16.53
CA TYR A 93 -9.20 -6.77 -15.85
C TYR A 93 -8.02 -6.83 -14.87
N ASP A 94 -8.31 -7.03 -13.58
CA ASP A 94 -7.32 -7.41 -12.56
C ASP A 94 -7.68 -8.80 -12.03
N PRO A 95 -6.76 -9.78 -12.08
CA PRO A 95 -7.04 -11.11 -11.57
C PRO A 95 -7.49 -11.12 -10.12
N GLU A 96 -8.39 -12.07 -9.83
CA GLU A 96 -8.80 -12.42 -8.47
C GLU A 96 -7.59 -12.70 -7.58
N THR A 97 -7.71 -12.36 -6.30
CA THR A 97 -6.76 -12.83 -5.29
C THR A 97 -6.90 -14.34 -5.07
N LYS A 98 -5.88 -14.95 -4.47
CA LYS A 98 -5.96 -16.37 -4.05
C LYS A 98 -7.16 -16.61 -3.13
N ALA A 99 -7.43 -15.68 -2.22
CA ALA A 99 -8.57 -15.74 -1.30
C ALA A 99 -9.91 -15.68 -2.05
N GLN A 100 -10.06 -14.77 -3.03
CA GLN A 100 -11.26 -14.69 -3.89
C GLN A 100 -11.46 -15.95 -4.72
N SER A 101 -10.38 -16.61 -5.15
CA SER A 101 -10.45 -17.87 -5.90
C SER A 101 -10.57 -19.13 -5.01
N SER A 102 -10.72 -18.98 -3.69
CA SER A 102 -10.82 -20.11 -2.79
C SER A 102 -12.15 -20.84 -2.97
N GLN A 103 -12.11 -22.17 -2.94
CA GLN A 103 -13.29 -23.02 -3.13
C GLN A 103 -13.20 -24.25 -2.25
N TRP A 104 -14.35 -24.70 -1.76
CA TRP A 104 -14.50 -25.96 -1.03
C TRP A 104 -14.28 -27.14 -1.99
N LYS A 105 -13.66 -28.20 -1.49
CA LYS A 105 -13.50 -29.47 -2.22
C LYS A 105 -13.74 -30.64 -1.28
N THR A 106 -14.11 -31.79 -1.81
CA THR A 106 -14.14 -33.04 -1.04
C THR A 106 -12.72 -33.58 -0.81
N ARG A 107 -12.58 -34.61 0.03
CA ARG A 107 -11.26 -35.17 0.36
C ARG A 107 -10.63 -35.85 -0.85
N GLU A 108 -11.46 -36.49 -1.67
CA GLU A 108 -11.11 -37.30 -2.83
C GLU A 108 -10.85 -36.45 -4.08
N GLU A 109 -11.40 -35.24 -4.14
CA GLU A 109 -11.20 -34.32 -5.26
C GLU A 109 -9.78 -33.77 -5.35
N GLN A 110 -9.26 -33.71 -6.58
CA GLN A 110 -8.00 -33.03 -6.86
C GLN A 110 -8.12 -31.54 -6.57
N ARG A 111 -7.02 -30.93 -6.16
CA ARG A 111 -6.96 -29.47 -5.96
C ARG A 111 -7.25 -28.78 -7.30
N PRO A 112 -8.27 -27.91 -7.37
CA PRO A 112 -8.56 -27.15 -8.58
C PRO A 112 -7.38 -26.31 -9.01
N LYS A 113 -7.10 -26.30 -10.31
CA LYS A 113 -6.02 -25.51 -10.91
C LYS A 113 -6.65 -24.33 -11.64
N LYS A 114 -6.20 -23.11 -11.30
CA LYS A 114 -6.56 -21.88 -12.02
C LYS A 114 -5.32 -21.38 -12.74
N ALA A 115 -5.42 -21.16 -14.05
CA ALA A 115 -4.33 -20.58 -14.82
C ALA A 115 -4.04 -19.17 -14.31
N ARG A 116 -2.75 -18.82 -14.19
CA ARG A 116 -2.36 -17.46 -13.82
C ARG A 116 -2.70 -16.53 -14.99
N GLN A 117 -3.59 -15.57 -14.75
CA GLN A 117 -3.93 -14.55 -15.74
C GLN A 117 -3.13 -13.27 -15.48
N SER A 118 -2.82 -12.55 -16.56
CA SER A 118 -2.21 -11.22 -16.48
C SER A 118 -3.30 -10.14 -16.35
N ARG A 119 -2.89 -8.96 -15.88
CA ARG A 119 -3.75 -7.77 -15.91
C ARG A 119 -3.97 -7.32 -17.36
N SER A 120 -5.11 -6.70 -17.62
CA SER A 120 -5.39 -6.09 -18.93
C SER A 120 -4.42 -4.94 -19.22
N ASN A 121 -4.11 -4.74 -20.51
CA ASN A 121 -3.42 -3.54 -20.98
C ASN A 121 -4.33 -2.31 -20.98
N VAL A 122 -5.66 -2.51 -21.01
CA VAL A 122 -6.64 -1.44 -20.85
C VAL A 122 -6.65 -1.04 -19.38
N LYS A 123 -6.22 0.18 -19.09
CA LYS A 123 -6.14 0.73 -17.73
C LYS A 123 -6.25 2.25 -17.77
N THR A 124 -6.66 2.82 -16.65
CA THR A 124 -6.68 4.27 -16.43
C THR A 124 -6.07 4.57 -15.06
N MET A 125 -5.39 5.72 -14.96
CA MET A 125 -4.84 6.18 -13.68
C MET A 125 -5.90 7.00 -12.98
N LEU A 126 -6.18 6.66 -11.73
CA LEU A 126 -7.08 7.36 -10.83
C LEU A 126 -6.22 8.09 -9.81
N THR A 127 -6.40 9.41 -9.69
CA THR A 127 -5.90 10.21 -8.57
C THR A 127 -7.04 10.40 -7.57
N VAL A 128 -6.82 10.12 -6.29
CA VAL A 128 -7.82 10.33 -5.23
C VAL A 128 -7.20 11.12 -4.08
N PHE A 129 -7.96 12.07 -3.55
CA PHE A 129 -7.71 12.74 -2.27
C PHE A 129 -8.90 12.54 -1.34
N PHE A 130 -8.64 12.19 -0.09
CA PHE A 130 -9.65 11.98 0.93
C PHE A 130 -9.15 12.40 2.31
N ASP A 131 -10.09 12.56 3.23
CA ASP A 131 -9.84 12.73 4.66
C ASP A 131 -10.79 11.83 5.46
N GLN A 132 -10.89 12.08 6.77
CA GLN A 132 -11.76 11.32 7.68
C GLN A 132 -13.25 11.35 7.31
N ASP A 133 -13.68 12.34 6.52
CA ASP A 133 -15.07 12.56 6.12
C ASP A 133 -15.33 12.08 4.68
N GLY A 134 -14.37 11.38 4.09
CA GLY A 134 -14.50 10.74 2.78
C GLY A 134 -13.77 11.48 1.66
N VAL A 135 -14.19 11.18 0.42
CA VAL A 135 -13.50 11.63 -0.79
C VAL A 135 -13.66 13.13 -1.03
N VAL A 136 -12.54 13.85 -0.95
CA VAL A 136 -12.46 15.28 -1.22
C VAL A 136 -12.38 15.54 -2.72
N HIS A 137 -11.45 14.87 -3.42
CA HIS A 137 -11.27 15.02 -4.86
C HIS A 137 -10.93 13.69 -5.49
N HIS A 138 -11.38 13.46 -6.73
CA HIS A 138 -10.87 12.37 -7.54
C HIS A 138 -10.94 12.76 -9.01
N GLU A 139 -10.00 12.28 -9.80
CA GLU A 139 -10.02 12.43 -11.25
C GLU A 139 -9.23 11.34 -11.94
N TYR A 140 -9.50 11.17 -13.23
CA TYR A 140 -8.81 10.20 -14.06
C TYR A 140 -7.88 10.91 -15.02
N ALA A 141 -6.63 10.43 -15.09
CA ALA A 141 -5.68 10.95 -16.05
C ALA A 141 -6.21 10.74 -17.49
N PRO A 142 -6.01 11.70 -18.40
CA PRO A 142 -6.30 11.52 -19.81
C PRO A 142 -5.60 10.28 -20.38
N ARG A 143 -6.25 9.65 -21.35
CA ARG A 143 -5.74 8.41 -21.94
C ARG A 143 -4.34 8.63 -22.53
N GLY A 144 -3.38 7.81 -22.09
CA GLY A 144 -2.00 7.84 -22.60
C GLY A 144 -1.11 8.94 -22.01
N GLN A 145 -1.61 9.74 -21.05
CA GLN A 145 -0.80 10.75 -20.38
C GLN A 145 -0.12 10.19 -19.14
N THR A 146 1.18 10.43 -19.00
CA THR A 146 1.91 10.21 -17.75
C THR A 146 1.64 11.38 -16.80
N VAL A 147 1.41 11.09 -15.52
CA VAL A 147 1.33 12.11 -14.47
C VAL A 147 2.69 12.81 -14.38
N ASN A 148 2.76 14.01 -14.95
CA ASN A 148 3.90 14.91 -14.84
C ASN A 148 3.56 16.04 -13.86
N LYS A 149 4.55 16.87 -13.54
CA LYS A 149 4.40 17.97 -12.59
C LYS A 149 3.37 19.01 -13.04
N GLU A 150 3.22 19.25 -14.35
CA GLU A 150 2.24 20.19 -14.90
C GLU A 150 0.81 19.66 -14.71
N TYR A 151 0.58 18.38 -15.01
CA TYR A 151 -0.70 17.71 -14.76
C TYR A 151 -1.02 17.72 -13.27
N TYR A 152 -0.06 17.34 -12.42
CA TYR A 152 -0.26 17.31 -10.97
C TYR A 152 -0.56 18.70 -10.39
N LEU A 153 0.04 19.75 -10.94
CA LEU A 153 -0.29 21.13 -10.56
C LEU A 153 -1.77 21.47 -10.84
N GLU A 154 -2.30 21.06 -11.98
CA GLU A 154 -3.73 21.25 -12.28
C GLU A 154 -4.63 20.43 -11.35
N VAL A 155 -4.22 19.21 -11.00
CA VAL A 155 -4.90 18.39 -9.99
C VAL A 155 -4.97 19.15 -8.66
N LEU A 156 -3.85 19.71 -8.19
CA LEU A 156 -3.81 20.47 -6.92
C LEU A 156 -4.68 21.72 -6.93
N ARG A 157 -4.80 22.40 -8.09
CA ARG A 157 -5.73 23.54 -8.23
C ARG A 157 -7.19 23.09 -8.04
N ARG A 158 -7.57 21.98 -8.69
CA ARG A 158 -8.93 21.41 -8.56
C ARG A 158 -9.19 20.85 -7.18
N LEU A 159 -8.19 20.23 -6.56
CA LEU A 159 -8.23 19.79 -5.16
C LEU A 159 -8.51 20.98 -4.26
N ARG A 160 -7.78 22.09 -4.39
CA ARG A 160 -7.98 23.31 -3.60
C ARG A 160 -9.41 23.85 -3.73
N ASP A 161 -9.97 23.87 -4.94
CA ASP A 161 -11.37 24.22 -5.17
C ASP A 161 -12.36 23.21 -4.55
N ALA A 162 -11.99 21.93 -4.48
CA ALA A 162 -12.78 20.89 -3.82
C ALA A 162 -12.73 21.03 -2.29
N VAL A 163 -11.57 21.31 -1.69
CA VAL A 163 -11.43 21.62 -0.26
C VAL A 163 -12.34 22.79 0.12
N ARG A 164 -12.27 23.90 -0.63
CA ARG A 164 -13.12 25.07 -0.39
C ARG A 164 -14.62 24.72 -0.36
N ARG A 165 -15.07 23.83 -1.24
CA ARG A 165 -16.50 23.48 -1.38
C ARG A 165 -16.95 22.41 -0.39
N LYS A 166 -16.13 21.39 -0.16
CA LYS A 166 -16.49 20.19 0.61
C LYS A 166 -16.04 20.23 2.07
N ARG A 167 -15.05 21.08 2.39
CA ARG A 167 -14.45 21.26 3.73
C ARG A 167 -14.33 22.76 4.05
N PRO A 168 -15.46 23.50 4.12
CA PRO A 168 -15.44 24.94 4.33
C PRO A 168 -14.81 25.35 5.66
N GLU A 169 -14.92 24.52 6.69
CA GLU A 169 -14.27 24.74 7.99
C GLU A 169 -12.74 24.79 7.84
N LEU A 170 -12.14 23.70 7.33
CA LEU A 170 -10.70 23.59 7.04
C LEU A 170 -10.19 24.68 6.08
N TRP A 171 -11.02 25.09 5.13
CA TRP A 171 -10.69 26.17 4.21
C TRP A 171 -10.61 27.53 4.92
N THR A 172 -11.53 27.80 5.84
CA THR A 172 -11.65 29.07 6.55
C THR A 172 -10.55 29.22 7.59
N SER A 173 -10.23 28.15 8.32
CA SER A 173 -9.12 28.07 9.27
C SER A 173 -7.74 28.07 8.59
N ARG A 174 -7.67 27.70 7.30
CA ARG A 174 -6.42 27.52 6.54
C ARG A 174 -5.46 26.51 7.20
N ASP A 175 -6.02 25.50 7.85
CA ASP A 175 -5.25 24.56 8.66
C ASP A 175 -5.17 23.15 8.07
N TRP A 176 -5.72 22.93 6.87
CA TRP A 176 -5.60 21.63 6.20
C TRP A 176 -4.16 21.35 5.80
N ILE A 177 -3.79 20.08 5.90
CA ILE A 177 -2.45 19.57 5.65
C ILE A 177 -2.53 18.57 4.50
N LEU A 178 -1.73 18.78 3.47
CA LEU A 178 -1.61 17.86 2.35
C LEU A 178 -0.67 16.71 2.72
N HIS A 179 -1.09 15.48 2.47
CA HIS A 179 -0.24 14.30 2.52
C HIS A 179 -0.25 13.61 1.15
N HIS A 180 0.93 13.40 0.57
CA HIS A 180 1.13 12.71 -0.70
C HIS A 180 2.55 12.15 -0.77
N ASP A 181 2.80 11.21 -1.68
CA ASP A 181 4.10 10.58 -1.79
C ASP A 181 5.20 11.50 -2.35
N ASN A 182 6.44 11.02 -2.30
CA ASN A 182 7.61 11.74 -2.81
C ASN A 182 7.90 11.43 -4.29
N ALA A 183 6.88 11.17 -5.10
CA ALA A 183 7.09 10.98 -6.54
C ALA A 183 7.78 12.23 -7.14
N PRO A 184 8.64 12.07 -8.17
CA PRO A 184 9.37 13.21 -8.74
C PRO A 184 8.49 14.39 -9.21
N ALA A 185 7.25 14.11 -9.62
CA ALA A 185 6.29 15.16 -9.97
C ALA A 185 5.90 16.00 -8.74
N HIS A 186 5.67 15.33 -7.60
CA HIS A 186 5.20 15.88 -6.33
C HIS A 186 6.30 16.69 -5.62
N SER A 187 7.53 16.19 -5.64
CA SER A 187 8.69 16.87 -5.06
C SER A 187 9.30 17.94 -5.96
N SER A 188 8.69 18.23 -7.12
CA SER A 188 9.22 19.21 -8.04
C SER A 188 9.13 20.64 -7.48
N ASN A 189 10.09 21.49 -7.84
CA ASN A 189 10.10 22.89 -7.41
C ASN A 189 8.81 23.65 -7.81
N LEU A 190 8.18 23.25 -8.91
CA LEU A 190 6.91 23.80 -9.36
C LEU A 190 5.79 23.57 -8.34
N ILE A 191 5.70 22.34 -7.81
CA ILE A 191 4.69 21.98 -6.81
C ILE A 191 5.02 22.64 -5.47
N GLN A 192 6.27 22.60 -5.03
CA GLN A 192 6.69 23.23 -3.76
C GLN A 192 6.39 24.74 -3.76
N ARG A 193 6.67 25.45 -4.86
CA ARG A 193 6.29 26.87 -5.01
C ARG A 193 4.78 27.09 -4.96
N PHE A 194 4.00 26.17 -5.53
CA PHE A 194 2.54 26.26 -5.47
C PHE A 194 2.02 26.08 -4.04
N LEU A 195 2.52 25.09 -3.30
CA LEU A 195 2.14 24.86 -1.91
C LEU A 195 2.45 26.07 -1.03
N VAL A 196 3.68 26.61 -1.12
CA VAL A 196 4.08 27.82 -0.38
C VAL A 196 3.23 29.04 -0.77
N LYS A 197 3.00 29.26 -2.07
CA LYS A 197 2.17 30.39 -2.54
C LYS A 197 0.75 30.35 -1.97
N HIS A 198 0.22 29.16 -1.71
CA HIS A 198 -1.14 28.95 -1.24
C HIS A 198 -1.25 28.61 0.24
N ASP A 199 -0.14 28.70 0.99
CA ASP A 199 -0.08 28.44 2.43
C ASP A 199 -0.60 27.03 2.78
N ILE A 200 -0.20 26.04 1.96
CA ILE A 200 -0.58 24.64 2.14
C ILE A 200 0.56 23.91 2.84
N ASN A 201 0.32 23.51 4.09
CA ASN A 201 1.26 22.69 4.85
C ASN A 201 1.31 21.27 4.29
N GLN A 202 2.51 20.68 4.24
CA GLN A 202 2.72 19.31 3.78
C GLN A 202 3.17 18.41 4.93
N LEU A 203 2.45 17.32 5.17
CA LEU A 203 2.91 16.23 6.02
C LEU A 203 3.95 15.41 5.24
N GLN A 204 5.14 15.28 5.82
CA GLN A 204 6.25 14.61 5.14
C GLN A 204 6.00 13.11 5.06
N GLN A 205 6.12 12.56 3.85
CA GLN A 205 6.05 11.13 3.60
C GLN A 205 7.46 10.54 3.57
N PRO A 206 7.78 9.54 4.40
CA PRO A 206 9.03 8.81 4.30
C PRO A 206 9.26 8.13 2.95
N PRO A 207 10.51 8.04 2.45
CA PRO A 207 10.80 7.42 1.16
C PRO A 207 10.46 5.92 1.15
N TYR A 208 9.93 5.41 0.03
CA TYR A 208 9.59 3.99 -0.18
C TYR A 208 8.74 3.38 0.96
N SER A 209 7.75 4.14 1.44
CA SER A 209 6.97 3.76 2.61
C SER A 209 5.46 3.66 2.32
N PRO A 210 5.03 2.76 1.41
CA PRO A 210 3.60 2.54 1.18
C PRO A 210 2.88 2.00 2.44
N ASP A 211 3.62 1.44 3.39
CA ASP A 211 3.12 0.91 4.66
C ASP A 211 2.56 1.98 5.61
N ILE A 212 2.84 3.25 5.36
CA ILE A 212 2.34 4.39 6.15
C ILE A 212 1.50 5.36 5.29
N ALA A 213 1.34 5.09 3.99
CA ALA A 213 0.50 5.88 3.10
C ALA A 213 -0.94 5.35 3.10
N PRO A 214 -1.94 6.11 3.58
CA PRO A 214 -3.33 5.64 3.69
C PRO A 214 -3.95 5.20 2.36
N CYS A 215 -3.50 5.79 1.26
CA CYS A 215 -3.93 5.38 -0.07
C CYS A 215 -3.51 3.94 -0.38
N ASP A 216 -2.26 3.59 -0.08
CA ASP A 216 -1.66 2.29 -0.40
C ASP A 216 -2.14 1.17 0.52
N PHE A 217 -2.10 1.38 1.84
CA PHE A 217 -2.40 0.30 2.79
C PHE A 217 -3.91 0.10 3.01
N TRP A 218 -4.74 1.11 2.76
CA TRP A 218 -6.16 1.08 3.10
C TRP A 218 -7.09 1.36 1.90
N LEU A 219 -7.00 2.54 1.27
CA LEU A 219 -7.99 2.95 0.26
C LEU A 219 -7.96 2.06 -0.99
N PHE A 220 -6.79 1.89 -1.61
CA PHE A 220 -6.69 1.16 -2.86
C PHE A 220 -7.00 -0.34 -2.71
N PRO A 221 -6.61 -1.03 -1.63
CA PRO A 221 -7.12 -2.37 -1.36
C PRO A 221 -8.66 -2.41 -1.31
N LYS A 222 -9.30 -1.54 -0.52
CA LYS A 222 -10.77 -1.47 -0.42
C LYS A 222 -11.44 -1.20 -1.77
N LEU A 223 -10.90 -0.27 -2.55
CA LEU A 223 -11.40 0.05 -3.89
C LEU A 223 -11.22 -1.10 -4.89
N LYS A 224 -10.06 -1.77 -4.88
CA LYS A 224 -9.70 -2.73 -5.94
C LYS A 224 -10.23 -4.14 -5.70
N ILE A 225 -10.43 -4.55 -4.45
CA ILE A 225 -10.99 -5.88 -4.13
C ILE A 225 -12.32 -6.15 -4.87
N PRO A 226 -13.35 -5.26 -4.84
CA PRO A 226 -14.61 -5.49 -5.54
C PRO A 226 -14.49 -5.44 -7.06
N LEU A 227 -13.44 -4.83 -7.61
CA LEU A 227 -13.18 -4.75 -9.05
C LEU A 227 -12.45 -5.99 -9.59
N LYS A 228 -11.72 -6.72 -8.74
CA LYS A 228 -10.98 -7.93 -9.13
C LYS A 228 -11.90 -9.03 -9.64
N GLY A 229 -11.45 -9.74 -10.67
CA GLY A 229 -12.22 -10.80 -11.34
C GLY A 229 -13.26 -10.31 -12.35
N LYS A 230 -13.67 -9.03 -12.28
CA LYS A 230 -14.58 -8.42 -13.27
C LYS A 230 -13.81 -7.96 -14.50
N ARG A 231 -14.48 -8.01 -15.66
CA ARG A 231 -13.98 -7.50 -16.94
C ARG A 231 -14.76 -6.25 -17.33
N PHE A 232 -14.04 -5.25 -17.81
CA PHE A 232 -14.56 -4.01 -18.36
C PHE A 232 -14.00 -3.84 -19.76
N ASP A 233 -14.87 -3.57 -20.72
CA ASP A 233 -14.51 -3.56 -22.14
C ASP A 233 -13.73 -2.29 -22.55
N ASP A 234 -14.00 -1.19 -21.86
CA ASP A 234 -13.43 0.11 -22.17
C ASP A 234 -13.08 0.93 -20.92
N VAL A 235 -12.40 2.06 -21.15
CA VAL A 235 -11.95 2.97 -20.09
C VAL A 235 -13.12 3.63 -19.34
N GLU A 236 -14.24 3.89 -20.01
CA GLU A 236 -15.38 4.54 -19.37
C GLU A 236 -16.09 3.60 -18.40
N GLN A 237 -16.23 2.32 -18.74
CA GLN A 237 -16.71 1.31 -17.80
C GLN A 237 -15.79 1.18 -16.59
N ILE A 238 -14.46 1.24 -16.79
CA ILE A 238 -13.50 1.22 -15.67
C ILE A 238 -13.75 2.42 -14.75
N LYS A 239 -13.84 3.62 -15.31
CA LYS A 239 -14.08 4.85 -14.55
C LYS A 239 -15.40 4.77 -13.79
N GLN A 240 -16.49 4.42 -14.46
CA GLN A 240 -17.82 4.35 -13.85
C GLN A 240 -17.86 3.38 -12.67
N ASN A 241 -17.33 2.17 -12.84
CA ASN A 241 -17.33 1.16 -11.77
C ASN A 241 -16.38 1.53 -10.64
N ALA A 242 -15.19 2.06 -10.94
CA ALA A 242 -14.25 2.50 -9.92
C ALA A 242 -14.78 3.72 -9.14
N THR A 243 -15.40 4.70 -9.80
CA THR A 243 -16.05 5.82 -9.13
C THR A 243 -17.23 5.34 -8.28
N LYS A 244 -18.03 4.41 -8.80
CA LYS A 244 -19.15 3.82 -8.05
C LYS A 244 -18.66 3.16 -6.75
N ASP A 245 -17.66 2.28 -6.86
CA ASP A 245 -17.12 1.56 -5.69
C ASP A 245 -16.39 2.53 -4.74
N LEU A 246 -15.68 3.53 -5.25
CA LEU A 246 -15.01 4.56 -4.46
C LEU A 246 -15.99 5.40 -3.63
N LEU A 247 -17.09 5.84 -4.25
CA LEU A 247 -18.11 6.66 -3.59
C LEU A 247 -19.08 5.85 -2.73
N ALA A 248 -19.10 4.52 -2.90
CA ALA A 248 -19.87 3.62 -2.05
C ALA A 248 -19.19 3.31 -0.71
N ILE A 249 -17.93 3.70 -0.51
CA ILE A 249 -17.22 3.52 0.76
C ILE A 249 -17.92 4.35 1.85
N PRO A 250 -18.43 3.72 2.93
CA PRO A 250 -19.09 4.42 4.01
C PRO A 250 -18.18 5.41 4.74
N GLN A 251 -18.72 6.56 5.17
CA GLN A 251 -17.94 7.59 5.87
C GLN A 251 -17.29 7.09 7.17
N ASN A 252 -17.93 6.17 7.91
CA ASN A 252 -17.35 5.60 9.11
C ASN A 252 -16.07 4.81 8.83
N GLU A 253 -15.95 4.16 7.66
CA GLU A 253 -14.73 3.45 7.28
C GLU A 253 -13.56 4.42 7.06
N PHE A 254 -13.83 5.64 6.57
CA PHE A 254 -12.80 6.69 6.47
C PHE A 254 -12.28 7.18 7.83
N LYS A 255 -12.98 6.88 8.93
CA LYS A 255 -12.47 7.15 10.28
C LYS A 255 -11.66 5.98 10.83
N GLU A 256 -11.84 4.78 10.29
CA GLU A 256 -11.18 3.56 10.78
C GLU A 256 -9.69 3.52 10.42
N TRP A 257 -9.25 4.01 9.25
CA TRP A 257 -7.82 4.03 8.92
C TRP A 257 -7.00 4.93 9.83
N LEU A 258 -7.62 5.97 10.41
CA LEU A 258 -7.01 6.82 11.44
C LEU A 258 -6.77 6.06 12.74
N VAL A 259 -7.67 5.15 13.09
CA VAL A 259 -7.58 4.33 14.31
C VAL A 259 -6.61 3.16 14.11
N GLU A 260 -6.62 2.49 12.95
CA GLU A 260 -5.68 1.41 12.63
C GLU A 260 -4.23 1.93 12.53
N GLY A 261 -4.00 3.14 12.01
CA GLY A 261 -2.68 3.79 12.04
C GLY A 261 -2.19 4.10 13.46
N SER A 262 -3.11 4.36 14.41
CA SER A 262 -2.80 4.57 15.83
C SER A 262 -2.61 3.28 16.63
N THR A 263 -3.05 2.13 16.08
CA THR A 263 -2.88 0.80 16.66
C THR A 263 -2.03 -0.08 15.74
N LEU A 264 -0.75 0.25 15.59
CA LEU A 264 0.28 -0.72 15.23
C LEU A 264 0.50 -1.73 16.38
N LYS A 265 -0.56 -2.45 16.77
CA LYS A 265 -0.47 -3.67 17.58
C LYS A 265 -0.58 -4.87 16.65
N GLY A 266 0.58 -5.29 16.13
CA GLY A 266 0.89 -6.71 15.95
C GLY A 266 -0.08 -7.60 15.18
N THR A 267 -0.90 -7.08 14.27
CA THR A 267 -1.71 -7.91 13.38
C THR A 267 -0.87 -8.35 12.19
N ARG A 268 -0.49 -9.62 12.21
CA ARG A 268 -0.03 -10.35 11.01
C ARG A 268 -1.10 -10.20 9.94
N LEU A 269 -0.82 -9.41 8.91
CA LEU A 269 -1.52 -9.54 7.62
C LEU A 269 -1.31 -10.98 7.11
N PRO A 270 -2.36 -11.64 6.60
CA PRO A 270 -2.34 -13.05 6.20
C PRO A 270 -1.34 -13.37 5.08
#